data_AF-A0A2L2X8P4-F1
#
_entry.id   AF-A0A2L2X8P4-F1
#
_cell.length_a   1.000
_cell.length_b   1.000
_cell.length_c   1.000
_cell.angle_alpha   90.00
_cell.angle_beta   90.00
_cell.angle_gamma   90.00
#
_symmetry.space_group_name_H-M   'P 1'
#
loop_
_entity.id
_entity.type
_entity.pdbx_description
1 polymer ?
#
loop_
_entity_poly.entity_id
_entity_poly.type
_entity_poly.pdbx_seq_one_letter_code
_entity_poly.pdbx_strand_id
1 'polypeptide(L)' 'MNTNYYKTWEQYKAEHPEIDEKQEKAMAGKMQSYEEMMFSFIMFLLV' A
#
# COMPACT_ATOMS: atom_id res chain seq x y z
N MET A 1 12.09 -14.37 4.50
CA MET A 1 10.68 -14.02 4.32
C MET A 1 10.46 -13.71 2.85
N ASN A 2 10.09 -14.70 2.04
CA ASN A 2 9.66 -14.50 0.65
C ASN A 2 8.14 -14.61 0.65
N THR A 3 7.46 -13.51 0.98
CA THR A 3 6.00 -13.42 0.86
C THR A 3 5.69 -12.81 -0.50
N ASN A 4 4.96 -13.52 -1.36
CA ASN A 4 4.56 -13.03 -2.69
C ASN A 4 3.70 -11.75 -2.65
N TYR A 5 3.27 -11.35 -1.46
CA TYR A 5 2.33 -10.27 -1.21
C TYR A 5 3.01 -9.03 -0.61
N TYR A 6 4.29 -9.11 -0.25
CA TYR A 6 5.01 -7.98 0.34
C TYR A 6 6.02 -7.45 -0.66
N LYS A 7 5.54 -6.57 -1.55
CA LYS A 7 6.38 -5.79 -2.45
C LYS A 7 6.72 -4.48 -1.76
N THR A 8 7.99 -4.15 -1.64
CA THR A 8 8.37 -2.86 -1.05
C THR A 8 8.06 -1.74 -2.04
N TRP A 9 7.79 -0.54 -1.53
CA TRP A 9 7.53 0.63 -2.37
C TRP A 9 8.69 0.92 -3.33
N GLU A 10 9.92 0.63 -2.94
CA GLU A 10 11.11 0.73 -3.80
C GLU A 10 11.08 -0.25 -4.98
N GLN A 11 10.62 -1.48 -4.77
CA GLN A 11 10.45 -2.46 -5.84
C GLN A 11 9.31 -2.07 -6.80
N TYR A 12 8.22 -1.51 -6.26
CA TYR A 12 7.09 -1.03 -7.07
C TYR A 12 7.49 0.17 -7.94
N LYS A 13 8.25 1.12 -7.39
CA LYS A 13 8.80 2.27 -8.14
C LYS A 13 9.81 1.85 -9.22
N ALA A 14 10.61 0.81 -8.96
CA ALA A 14 11.54 0.28 -9.95
C ALA A 14 10.84 -0.33 -11.18
N GLU A 15 9.64 -0.90 -11.00
CA GLU A 15 8.83 -1.46 -12.09
C GLU A 15 7.96 -0.41 -12.80
N HIS A 16 7.65 0.70 -12.13
CA HIS A 16 6.81 1.78 -12.67
C HIS A 16 7.52 3.14 -12.62
N PRO A 17 8.50 3.38 -13.51
CA PRO A 17 9.20 4.67 -13.63
C PRO A 17 8.31 5.82 -14.15
N GLU A 18 7.06 5.52 -14.51
CA GLU A 18 6.03 6.47 -14.96
C GLU A 18 5.33 7.23 -13.81
N ILE A 19 5.58 6.83 -12.56
CA ILE A 19 4.97 7.44 -11.37
C ILE A 19 5.74 8.71 -11.03
N ASP A 20 5.11 9.86 -11.28
CA ASP A 20 5.61 11.18 -10.92
C ASP A 20 5.53 11.41 -9.39
N GLU A 21 6.42 12.23 -8.81
CA GLU A 21 6.45 12.51 -7.34
C GLU A 21 5.09 12.98 -6.80
N LYS A 22 4.29 13.61 -7.66
CA LYS A 22 2.94 14.09 -7.35
C LYS A 22 1.95 12.95 -7.16
N GLN A 23 2.11 11.86 -7.92
CA GLN A 23 1.30 10.65 -7.80
C GLN A 23 1.71 9.82 -6.58
N GLU A 24 3.00 9.77 -6.25
CA GLU A 24 3.51 9.13 -5.03
C GLU A 24 2.90 9.74 -3.76
N LYS A 25 2.89 11.08 -3.66
CA LYS A 25 2.24 11.77 -2.53
C LYS A 25 0.74 11.50 -2.43
N ALA A 26 0.04 11.40 -3.56
CA ALA A 26 -1.39 11.08 -3.58
C ALA A 26 -1.66 9.61 -3.25
N MET A 27 -0.78 8.68 -3.65
CA MET A 27 -0.88 7.26 -3.35
C MET A 27 -0.58 6.96 -1.89
N ALA A 28 0.38 7.64 -1.26
CA ALA A 28 0.73 7.44 0.14
C ALA A 28 -0.49 7.62 1.06
N GLY A 29 -1.24 8.72 0.89
CA GLY A 29 -2.46 8.96 1.67
C GLY A 29 -3.54 7.90 1.44
N LYS A 30 -3.71 7.44 0.19
CA LYS A 30 -4.69 6.39 -0.14
C LYS A 30 -4.29 5.02 0.40
N MET A 31 -3.01 4.65 0.33
CA MET A 31 -2.50 3.39 0.88
C MET A 31 -2.74 3.32 2.38
N GLN A 32 -2.44 4.39 3.10
CA GLN A 32 -2.70 4.45 4.54
C GLN A 32 -4.19 4.28 4.85
N SER A 33 -5.09 4.92 4.10
CA SER A 33 -6.53 4.73 4.27
C SER A 33 -6.99 3.30 3.98
N TYR A 34 -6.39 2.62 2.99
CA TYR A 34 -6.69 1.21 2.71
C TYR A 34 -6.18 0.28 3.81
N GLU A 35 -5.00 0.54 4.38
CA GLU A 35 -4.48 -0.22 5.52
C GLU A 35 -5.39 -0.07 6.74
N GLU A 36 -5.82 1.16 7.06
CA GLU A 36 -6.75 1.42 8.16
C GLU A 36 -8.12 0.76 7.94
N MET A 37 -8.62 0.77 6.71
CA MET A 37 -9.89 0.11 6.36
C MET A 37 -9.77 -1.41 6.47
N MET A 38 -8.68 -2.00 5.97
CA MET A 38 -8.44 -3.44 6.06
C MET A 38 -8.25 -3.87 7.52
N PHE A 39 -7.50 -3.10 8.31
CA PHE A 39 -7.35 -3.34 9.74
C PHE A 39 -8.70 -3.26 10.47
N SER A 40 -9.49 -2.21 10.21
CA SER A 40 -10.82 -2.04 10.78
C SER A 40 -11.77 -3.18 10.40
N PHE A 41 -11.71 -3.64 9.15
CA PHE A 41 -12.49 -4.79 8.66
C PHE A 41 -12.10 -6.09 9.38
N ILE A 42 -10.80 -6.37 9.54
CA ILE A 42 -10.32 -7.55 10.27
C ILE A 42 -10.74 -7.48 11.74
N MET A 43 -10.60 -6.32 12.38
CA MET A 43 -11.02 -6.11 13.77
C MET A 43 -12.54 -6.28 13.94
N PHE A 44 -13.34 -5.85 12.96
CA PHE A 44 -14.77 -6.09 12.94
C PHE A 44 -15.14 -7.58 12.86
N LEU A 45 -14.38 -8.37 12.09
CA LEU A 45 -14.60 -9.82 11.99
C LEU A 45 -14.23 -10.61 13.27
N LEU A 46 -13.49 -9.98 14.19
CA LEU A 46 -13.09 -10.56 15.47
C LEU A 46 -14.07 -10.26 16.62
N VAL A 47 -15.13 -9.50 16.34
CA VAL A 47 -16.28 -9.24 17.23
C VAL A 47 -17.40 -10.22 16.92
#